data_AF-A0A957K415-F1
#
_entry.id   AF-A0A957K415-F1
#
_cell.length_a   1.000
_cell.length_b   1.000
_cell.length_c   1.000
_cell.angle_alpha   90.00
_cell.angle_beta   90.00
_cell.angle_gamma   90.00
#
_symmetry.space_group_name_H-M   'P 1'
#
loop_
_entity.id
_entity.type
_entity.pdbx_description
1 polymer ?
#
loop_
_entity_poly.entity_id
_entity_poly.type
_entity_poly.pdbx_seq_one_letter_code
_entity_poly.pdbx_strand_id
1 'polypeptide(L)'
;VRNLNHIIVEDYLSLPGQVRGVAVQADQLYVALGEAGVAILETTEFKLQATFDSAGVADSILPSGAQLLVADQQGGLLQLEQSDFQYRVFLPLITTP
;
A
#
# COMPACT_ATOMS: atom_id res chain seq x y z
N VAL A 1 -19.42 -16.63 24.05
CA VAL A 1 -18.61 -15.38 24.01
C VAL A 1 -17.16 -15.77 24.24
N ARG A 2 -16.25 -15.59 23.28
CA ARG A 2 -14.82 -15.89 23.47
C ARG A 2 -14.22 -14.84 24.41
N ASN A 3 -13.54 -15.30 25.46
CA ASN A 3 -12.84 -14.43 26.41
C ASN A 3 -11.63 -13.80 25.69
N LEU A 4 -11.57 -12.47 25.63
CA LEU A 4 -10.52 -11.71 24.95
C LEU A 4 -9.34 -11.35 25.87
N ASN A 5 -9.31 -11.85 27.12
CA ASN A 5 -8.24 -11.58 28.10
C ASN A 5 -6.87 -12.17 27.72
N HIS A 6 -6.72 -12.72 26.52
CA HIS A 6 -5.48 -13.27 25.98
C HIS A 6 -5.06 -12.62 24.65
N ILE A 7 -5.68 -11.50 24.27
CA ILE A 7 -5.20 -10.69 23.15
C ILE A 7 -4.02 -9.85 23.66
N ILE A 8 -2.84 -10.14 23.13
CA ILE A 8 -1.64 -9.31 23.30
C ILE A 8 -1.31 -8.65 21.96
N VAL A 9 -0.78 -7.43 21.99
CA VAL A 9 -0.19 -6.80 20.81
C VAL A 9 1.22 -7.35 20.67
N GLU A 10 1.50 -8.09 19.61
CA GLU A 10 2.82 -8.66 19.35
C GLU A 10 3.78 -7.65 18.72
N ASP A 11 3.30 -6.81 17.81
CA ASP A 11 4.07 -5.79 17.11
C ASP A 11 3.20 -4.59 16.71
N TYR A 12 3.83 -3.45 16.44
CA TYR A 12 3.18 -2.27 15.87
C TYR A 12 4.11 -1.56 14.88
N LEU A 13 3.54 -1.05 13.79
CA LEU A 13 4.24 -0.25 12.80
C LEU A 13 3.55 1.09 12.65
N SER A 14 4.31 2.17 12.80
CA SER A 14 3.84 3.52 12.51
C SER A 14 3.81 3.73 11.00
N LEU A 15 2.62 3.95 10.44
CA LEU A 15 2.42 4.29 9.04
C LEU A 15 2.16 5.80 8.90
N PRO A 16 2.55 6.43 7.77
CA PRO A 16 2.22 7.81 7.51
C PRO A 16 0.72 7.96 7.27
N GLY A 17 0.11 9.02 7.80
CA GLY A 17 -1.31 9.31 7.57
C GLY A 17 -2.27 8.48 8.41
N GLN A 18 -3.55 8.55 8.04
CA GLN A 18 -4.65 7.90 8.76
C GLN A 18 -4.96 6.56 8.10
N VAL A 19 -4.87 5.45 8.84
CA VAL A 19 -5.33 4.14 8.35
C VAL A 19 -6.85 4.16 8.21
N ARG A 20 -7.36 4.02 6.97
CA ARG A 20 -8.79 4.03 6.64
C ARG A 20 -9.32 2.66 6.22
N GLY A 21 -8.47 1.84 5.61
CA GLY A 21 -8.81 0.49 5.21
C GLY A 21 -7.58 -0.42 5.13
N VAL A 22 -7.79 -1.70 5.40
CA VAL A 22 -6.76 -2.75 5.29
C VAL A 22 -7.31 -3.93 4.51
N ALA A 23 -6.45 -4.56 3.70
CA ALA A 23 -6.76 -5.80 3.01
C ALA A 23 -5.52 -6.70 2.99
N VAL A 24 -5.73 -8.01 2.89
CA VAL A 24 -4.66 -9.00 2.84
C VAL A 24 -4.89 -9.91 1.64
N GLN A 25 -3.83 -10.16 0.87
CA GLN A 25 -3.83 -11.17 -0.19
C GLN A 25 -2.47 -11.88 -0.19
N ALA A 26 -2.50 -13.20 -0.02
CA ALA A 26 -1.29 -14.00 0.19
C ALA A 26 -0.43 -13.39 1.33
N ASP A 27 0.85 -13.12 1.07
CA ASP A 27 1.80 -12.63 2.07
C ASP A 27 1.89 -11.10 2.13
N GLN A 28 0.98 -10.39 1.45
CA GLN A 28 0.95 -8.92 1.40
C GLN A 28 -0.24 -8.33 2.16
N LEU A 29 0.01 -7.22 2.84
CA LEU A 29 -0.96 -6.39 3.52
C LEU A 29 -1.01 -5.01 2.86
N TYR A 30 -2.17 -4.63 2.36
CA TYR A 30 -2.42 -3.37 1.67
C TYR A 30 -3.19 -2.44 2.58
N VAL A 31 -2.78 -1.18 2.65
CA VAL A 31 -3.35 -0.20 3.58
C VAL A 31 -3.71 1.07 2.82
N ALA A 32 -4.97 1.51 2.93
CA ALA A 32 -5.38 2.85 2.55
C ALA A 32 -5.07 3.81 3.71
N LEU A 33 -4.27 4.84 3.44
CA LEU A 33 -3.67 5.77 4.40
C LEU A 33 -4.24 7.20 4.30
N GLY A 34 -5.43 7.35 3.75
CA GLY A 34 -6.06 8.66 3.56
C GLY A 34 -5.24 9.54 2.62
N GLU A 35 -4.89 10.74 3.07
CA GLU A 35 -4.07 11.69 2.29
C GLU A 35 -2.63 11.20 2.03
N ALA A 36 -2.16 10.19 2.77
CA ALA A 36 -0.85 9.59 2.51
C ALA A 36 -0.90 8.48 1.43
N GLY A 37 -2.07 8.26 0.83
CA GLY A 37 -2.28 7.31 -0.25
C GLY A 37 -2.32 5.86 0.22
N VAL A 38 -1.42 5.02 -0.29
CA VAL A 38 -1.45 3.56 -0.09
C VAL A 38 -0.10 3.05 0.42
N ALA A 39 -0.11 2.09 1.33
CA ALA A 39 1.07 1.31 1.71
C ALA A 39 0.87 -0.18 1.42
N ILE A 40 1.97 -0.85 1.08
CA ILE A 40 2.08 -2.31 0.92
C ILE A 40 3.12 -2.80 1.93
N LEU A 41 2.72 -3.75 2.75
CA LEU A 41 3.56 -4.35 3.79
C LEU A 41 3.67 -5.86 3.54
N GLU A 42 4.79 -6.42 3.99
CA GLU A 42 4.95 -7.85 4.16
C GLU A 42 4.26 -8.31 5.44
N THR A 43 3.43 -9.35 5.36
CA THR A 43 2.69 -9.86 6.52
C THR A 43 3.56 -10.61 7.51
N THR A 44 4.63 -11.28 7.03
CA THR A 44 5.47 -12.15 7.86
C THR A 44 6.39 -11.36 8.79
N GLU A 45 6.99 -10.28 8.29
CA GLU A 45 7.88 -9.40 9.05
C GLU A 45 7.22 -8.08 9.50
N PHE A 46 5.92 -7.90 9.22
CA PHE A 46 5.17 -6.67 9.45
C PHE A 46 5.90 -5.40 8.99
N LYS A 47 6.47 -5.47 7.78
CA LYS A 47 7.45 -4.51 7.27
C LYS A 47 6.93 -3.77 6.05
N LEU A 48 7.12 -2.46 6.01
CA LEU A 48 6.79 -1.63 4.84
C LEU A 48 7.64 -1.99 3.63
N GLN A 49 7.00 -2.40 2.53
CA GLN A 49 7.66 -2.74 1.27
C GLN A 49 7.55 -1.60 0.24
N ALA A 50 6.39 -0.93 0.17
CA ALA A 50 6.15 0.14 -0.79
C ALA A 50 5.09 1.14 -0.31
N THR A 51 5.15 2.34 -0.87
CA THR A 51 4.11 3.37 -0.72
C THR A 51 3.78 3.96 -2.07
N PHE A 52 2.53 4.39 -2.24
CA PHE A 52 2.06 5.12 -3.40
C PHE A 52 1.25 6.32 -2.94
N ASP A 53 1.72 7.51 -3.29
CA ASP A 53 1.01 8.76 -3.05
C ASP A 53 -0.11 8.89 -4.10
N SER A 54 -1.36 8.82 -3.64
CA SER A 54 -2.52 9.01 -4.50
C SER A 54 -2.89 10.48 -4.55
N ALA A 55 -3.43 10.95 -5.69
CA ALA A 55 -3.73 12.38 -5.85
C ALA A 55 -4.80 12.90 -4.88
N GLY A 56 -5.60 12.01 -4.28
CA GLY A 56 -6.56 12.34 -3.25
C GLY A 56 -6.49 11.41 -2.04
N VAL A 57 -7.61 11.32 -1.32
CA VAL A 57 -7.73 10.57 -0.08
C VAL A 57 -8.12 9.13 -0.37
N ALA A 58 -7.18 8.20 -0.17
CA ALA A 58 -7.44 6.77 -0.27
C ALA A 58 -8.30 6.28 0.91
N ASP A 59 -9.52 5.84 0.63
CA ASP A 59 -10.53 5.50 1.64
C ASP A 59 -10.68 3.98 1.85
N SER A 60 -10.68 3.20 0.77
CA SER A 60 -10.80 1.74 0.82
C SER A 60 -9.93 1.07 -0.24
N ILE A 61 -9.65 -0.22 -0.01
CA ILE A 61 -8.67 -0.98 -0.79
C ILE A 61 -9.14 -2.42 -1.00
N LEU A 62 -8.99 -2.93 -2.22
CA LEU A 62 -9.43 -4.27 -2.61
C LEU A 62 -8.41 -4.93 -3.55
N PRO A 63 -7.68 -5.95 -3.09
CA PRO A 63 -6.87 -6.80 -3.96
C PRO A 63 -7.73 -7.58 -4.94
N SER A 64 -7.28 -7.68 -6.19
CA SER A 64 -7.92 -8.42 -7.28
C SER A 64 -6.86 -9.08 -8.16
N GLY A 65 -6.33 -10.22 -7.70
CA GLY A 65 -5.27 -10.93 -8.41
C GLY A 65 -3.97 -10.14 -8.37
N ALA A 66 -3.39 -9.81 -9.53
CA ALA A 66 -2.16 -8.99 -9.60
C ALA A 66 -2.40 -7.49 -9.37
N GLN A 67 -3.66 -7.08 -9.24
CA GLN A 67 -4.04 -5.67 -9.19
C GLN A 67 -4.63 -5.31 -7.83
N LEU A 68 -4.62 -4.01 -7.56
CA LEU A 68 -5.16 -3.40 -6.35
C LEU A 68 -6.11 -2.28 -6.75
N LEU A 69 -7.37 -2.40 -6.34
CA LEU A 69 -8.39 -1.39 -6.53
C LEU A 69 -8.42 -0.48 -5.30
N VAL A 70 -8.35 0.83 -5.52
CA VAL A 70 -8.34 1.84 -4.44
C VAL A 70 -9.43 2.85 -4.71
N ALA A 71 -10.34 3.02 -3.76
CA ALA A 71 -11.30 4.12 -3.79
C ALA A 71 -10.60 5.39 -3.29
N ASP A 72 -10.23 6.28 -4.21
CA ASP A 72 -9.67 7.59 -3.96
C ASP A 72 -10.77 8.64 -4.11
N GLN A 73 -11.00 9.46 -3.09
CA GLN A 73 -12.10 10.42 -3.09
C GLN A 73 -12.01 11.45 -4.23
N GLN A 74 -10.82 11.94 -4.58
CA GLN A 74 -10.63 12.95 -5.63
C GLN A 74 -10.18 12.32 -6.96
N GLY A 75 -9.47 11.20 -6.90
CA GLY A 75 -8.96 10.45 -8.06
C GLY A 75 -9.94 9.43 -8.64
N GLY A 76 -11.04 9.12 -7.95
CA GLY A 76 -12.00 8.10 -8.35
C GLY A 76 -11.54 6.68 -8.00
N LEU A 77 -11.79 5.71 -8.89
CA LEU A 77 -11.31 4.34 -8.69
C LEU A 77 -9.95 4.16 -9.36
N LEU A 78 -8.91 3.96 -8.54
CA LEU A 78 -7.57 3.67 -9.02
C LEU A 78 -7.37 2.17 -9.16
N GLN A 79 -6.69 1.76 -10.22
CA GLN A 79 -6.23 0.40 -10.44
C GLN A 79 -4.71 0.42 -10.45
N LEU A 80 -4.11 -0.14 -9.40
CA LEU A 80 -2.67 -0.19 -9.21
C LEU A 80 -2.16 -1.61 -9.48
N GLU A 81 -0.95 -1.72 -10.01
CA GLU A 81 -0.24 -2.98 -10.17
C GLU A 81 1.16 -2.79 -9.61
N GLN A 82 1.61 -3.74 -8.80
CA GLN A 82 2.99 -3.74 -8.33
C GLN A 82 3.87 -4.25 -9.48
N SER A 83 4.85 -3.45 -9.89
CA SER A 83 5.79 -3.85 -10.92
C SER A 83 7.19 -4.03 -10.33
N ASP A 84 7.81 -5.17 -10.64
CA ASP A 84 9.16 -5.51 -10.20
C ASP A 84 10.25 -4.79 -11.00
N PHE A 85 9.99 -3.61 -11.58
CA PHE A 85 10.97 -2.93 -12.43
C PHE A 85 12.17 -2.40 -11.62
N GLN A 86 13.12 -3.29 -11.36
CA GLN A 86 14.42 -3.10 -10.71
C GLN A 86 15.47 -2.41 -11.62
N TYR A 87 15.04 -1.69 -12.67
CA TYR A 87 15.97 -0.98 -13.55
C TYR A 87 15.51 0.45 -13.82
N ARG A 88 15.96 1.39 -12.99
CA ARG A 88 16.11 2.79 -13.42
C ARG A 88 17.50 2.95 -14.05
N VAL A 89 17.62 2.68 -15.35
CA VAL A 89 18.79 3.17 -16.10
C VAL A 89 18.52 4.64 -16.43
N PHE A 90 19.09 5.55 -15.64
CA PHE A 90 19.25 6.94 -16.08
C PHE A 90 20.36 6.94 -17.14
N LEU A 91 19.99 6.81 -18.42
CA LEU A 91 20.92 7.17 -19.48
C LEU A 91 21.05 8.70 -19.47
N PRO A 92 22.26 9.27 -19.29
CA PRO A 92 22.46 10.68 -19.57
C PRO A 92 22.10 10.91 -21.03
N LEU A 93 21.20 11.86 -21.24
CA LEU A 93 20.78 12.35 -22.55
C LEU A 93 22.05 12.69 -23.35
N ILE A 94 22.42 11.85 -24.32
CA ILE A 94 23.39 12.24 -25.33
C ILE A 94 22.67 13.28 -26.18
N THR A 95 22.88 14.55 -25.88
CA THR A 95 22.70 15.60 -26.87
C THR A 95 23.95 15.57 -27.74
N THR A 96 23.81 15.15 -28.98
CA THR A 96 24.85 15.31 -30.03
C THR A 96 24.29 16.17 -31.15
N PRO A 97 25.15 16.88 -31.90
CA PRO A 97 26.20 17.81 -31.50
C PRO A 97 25.72 19.28 -31.48
#